data_AF-T1I0D4-F1
#
_entry.id   AF-T1I0D4-F1
#
_cell.length_a   1.000
_cell.length_b   1.000
_cell.length_c   1.000
_cell.angle_alpha   90.00
_cell.angle_beta   90.00
_cell.angle_gamma   90.00
#
_symmetry.space_group_name_H-M   'P 1'
#
loop_
_entity.id
_entity.type
_entity.pdbx_description
1 polymer ?
#
loop_
_entity_poly.entity_id
_entity_poly.type
_entity_poly.pdbx_seq_one_letter_code
_entity_poly.pdbx_strand_id
1 'polypeptide(L)'
;MLEATLRKEIVRNLHSAIDSEMLNDDNAYCYYIKSLALVSDVLKTDVNNPTLSHKDKWNLIEFAKQSVERLVFIVKKGQNSSDNIVTRDETPSAPPENLVNEQSFITLCQNSCEDEMIMSRYQKRLGMATSAMEKQNLELELARQLVEKAAITRNRLMQATAWAMQTAHKKFKIQEKLQNGKLVESDFKKQQLYALSLQFNQSNSWLNQLASDLALYPNHEKIVRELLDNILTDNSQPVKATINHMQEKVNTILNKSLSNPDADPKEHALIFEEVSNTIKDDINIIQDVVKALFEPLNSEKNVSITSEVVHHVYFAPLKQNIITLIRYSLKDIEKQLVNRIKEGFEEGINFRLTECCKEAITKLHYLTTLHNPYDMLDCTVHIIKLLAATKFEQKHCTSVGADDLLPRLCQVVVSSSLPSICAEATFMETFMPAARALGEDGYAVTMLQSAIAHLANTTV
;
A
#
# COMPACT_ATOMS: atom_id res chain seq x y z
N MET A 1 -19.52 -2.07 39.57
CA MET A 1 -19.69 -0.65 39.27
C MET A 1 -18.62 0.09 40.07
N LEU A 2 -17.81 0.97 39.48
CA LEU A 2 -16.73 1.64 40.22
C LEU A 2 -17.32 2.46 41.38
N GLU A 3 -16.82 2.27 42.60
CA GLU A 3 -17.33 2.93 43.79
C GLU A 3 -17.19 4.46 43.65
N ALA A 4 -18.28 5.20 43.84
CA ALA A 4 -18.34 6.63 43.54
C ALA A 4 -17.36 7.47 44.39
N THR A 5 -17.00 6.97 45.57
CA THR A 5 -15.97 7.53 46.46
C THR A 5 -14.59 7.47 45.84
N LEU A 6 -14.23 6.32 45.27
CA LEU A 6 -12.91 6.08 44.70
C LEU A 6 -12.70 6.81 43.37
N ARG A 7 -13.76 6.95 42.57
CA ARG A 7 -13.76 7.84 41.38
C ARG A 7 -13.47 9.29 41.77
N LYS A 8 -14.10 9.79 42.84
CA LYS A 8 -13.86 11.16 43.33
C LYS A 8 -12.42 11.34 43.83
N GLU A 9 -11.82 10.32 44.42
CA GLU A 9 -10.46 10.38 44.93
C GLU A 9 -9.40 10.39 43.83
N ILE A 10 -9.57 9.56 42.78
CA ILE A 10 -8.72 9.60 41.58
C ILE A 10 -8.79 10.98 40.92
N VAL A 11 -10.00 11.51 40.75
CA VAL A 11 -10.24 12.83 40.13
C VAL A 11 -9.65 13.95 41.00
N ARG A 12 -9.78 13.87 42.33
CA ARG A 12 -9.18 14.86 43.25
C ARG A 12 -7.67 14.87 43.15
N ASN A 13 -7.02 13.71 43.18
CA ASN A 13 -5.56 13.61 43.08
C ASN A 13 -5.06 14.12 41.72
N LEU A 14 -5.82 13.93 40.63
CA LEU A 14 -5.47 14.49 39.33
C LEU A 14 -5.55 16.02 39.33
N HIS A 15 -6.62 16.61 39.84
CA HIS A 15 -6.74 18.07 39.92
C HIS A 15 -5.60 18.65 40.77
N SER A 16 -5.29 18.04 41.91
CA SER A 16 -4.14 18.44 42.73
C SER A 16 -2.80 18.26 42.01
N ALA A 17 -2.64 17.24 41.15
CA ALA A 17 -1.43 17.07 40.34
C ALA A 17 -1.29 18.17 39.29
N ILE A 18 -2.38 18.51 38.59
CA ILE A 18 -2.41 19.56 37.57
C ILE A 18 -2.20 20.94 38.19
N ASP A 19 -2.83 21.22 39.32
CA ASP A 19 -2.67 22.48 40.06
C ASP A 19 -1.23 22.64 40.55
N SER A 20 -0.61 21.57 41.09
CA SER A 20 0.81 21.57 41.46
C SER A 20 1.74 21.68 40.25
N GLU A 21 1.41 21.08 39.10
CA GLU A 21 2.19 21.22 37.85
C GLU A 21 2.17 22.67 37.35
N MET A 22 1.00 23.33 37.40
CA MET A 22 0.84 24.74 37.04
C MET A 22 1.62 25.69 37.95
N LEU A 23 1.80 25.31 39.22
CA LEU A 23 2.56 26.06 40.21
C LEU A 23 4.06 25.72 40.26
N ASN A 24 4.55 24.82 39.39
CA ASN A 24 5.91 24.26 39.43
C ASN A 24 6.30 23.67 40.79
N ASP A 25 5.35 23.05 41.49
CA ASP A 25 5.56 22.39 42.76
C ASP A 25 5.96 20.92 42.54
N ASP A 26 7.07 20.48 43.16
CA ASP A 26 7.59 19.11 43.07
C ASP A 26 6.59 18.04 43.57
N ASN A 27 5.56 18.47 44.29
CA ASN A 27 4.47 17.61 44.75
C ASN A 27 3.61 17.04 43.61
N ALA A 28 3.65 17.60 42.39
CA ALA A 28 2.92 17.07 41.23
C ALA A 28 3.28 15.61 40.93
N TYR A 29 4.57 15.27 41.05
CA TYR A 29 5.07 13.90 40.88
C TYR A 29 4.40 12.92 41.86
N CYS A 30 4.32 13.31 43.13
CA CYS A 30 3.70 12.50 44.19
C CYS A 30 2.21 12.26 43.95
N TYR A 31 1.47 13.25 43.43
CA TYR A 31 0.04 13.10 43.16
C TYR A 31 -0.25 12.18 41.96
N TYR A 32 0.54 12.28 40.89
CA TYR A 32 0.41 11.37 39.74
C TYR A 32 0.70 9.91 40.15
N ILE A 33 1.76 9.65 40.91
CA ILE A 33 2.08 8.31 41.41
C ILE A 33 0.97 7.75 42.32
N LYS A 34 0.42 8.56 43.22
CA LYS A 34 -0.71 8.17 44.07
C LYS A 34 -1.96 7.82 43.24
N SER A 35 -2.26 8.59 42.19
CA SER A 35 -3.38 8.27 41.31
C SER A 35 -3.18 6.97 40.52
N LEU A 36 -1.95 6.70 40.06
CA LEU A 36 -1.61 5.47 39.34
C LEU A 36 -1.69 4.22 40.24
N ALA A 37 -1.27 4.34 41.51
CA ALA A 37 -1.42 3.27 42.48
C ALA A 37 -2.89 2.90 42.69
N LEU A 38 -3.76 3.90 42.88
CA LEU A 38 -5.20 3.68 43.03
C LEU A 38 -5.83 3.02 41.79
N VAL A 39 -5.44 3.45 40.58
CA VAL A 39 -5.92 2.83 39.33
C VAL A 39 -5.45 1.39 39.20
N SER A 40 -4.18 1.11 39.53
CA SER A 40 -3.63 -0.25 39.56
C SER A 40 -4.41 -1.14 40.53
N ASP A 41 -4.71 -0.66 41.74
CA ASP A 41 -5.40 -1.46 42.76
C ASP A 41 -6.84 -1.78 42.36
N VAL A 42 -7.52 -0.85 41.69
CA VAL A 42 -8.86 -1.05 41.10
C VAL A 42 -8.85 -2.09 39.99
N LEU A 43 -7.89 -2.01 39.07
CA LEU A 43 -7.80 -2.95 37.96
C LEU A 43 -7.40 -4.35 38.48
N LYS A 44 -6.53 -4.45 39.48
CA LYS A 44 -6.18 -5.73 40.13
C LYS A 44 -7.38 -6.35 40.86
N THR A 45 -8.18 -5.54 41.54
CA THR A 45 -9.41 -6.05 42.19
C THR A 45 -10.45 -6.50 41.16
N ASP A 46 -10.56 -5.83 40.01
CA ASP A 46 -11.42 -6.24 38.92
C ASP A 46 -10.97 -7.53 38.20
N VAL A 47 -9.65 -7.77 38.12
CA VAL A 47 -9.10 -9.04 37.61
C VAL A 47 -9.53 -10.22 38.49
N ASN A 48 -9.56 -10.01 39.81
CA ASN A 48 -9.97 -11.04 40.77
C ASN A 48 -11.50 -11.17 40.87
N ASN A 49 -12.24 -10.08 40.69
CA ASN A 49 -13.70 -10.02 40.73
C ASN A 49 -14.24 -9.03 39.68
N PRO A 50 -14.67 -9.51 38.49
CA PRO A 50 -15.04 -8.64 37.37
C PRO A 50 -16.33 -7.88 37.67
N THR A 51 -16.18 -6.63 38.10
CA THR A 51 -17.28 -5.77 38.55
C THR A 51 -17.33 -4.45 37.78
N LEU A 52 -16.31 -4.11 37.01
CA LEU A 52 -16.22 -2.89 36.20
C LEU A 52 -16.87 -3.06 34.82
N SER A 53 -17.57 -2.01 34.37
CA SER A 53 -18.07 -1.97 32.99
C SER A 53 -16.91 -1.79 32.01
N HIS A 54 -17.09 -2.23 30.76
CA HIS A 54 -16.09 -2.04 29.70
C HIS A 54 -15.66 -0.57 29.54
N LYS A 55 -16.59 0.37 29.70
CA LYS A 55 -16.34 1.81 29.66
C LYS A 55 -15.47 2.28 30.83
N ASP A 56 -15.68 1.74 32.03
CA ASP A 56 -14.88 2.09 33.21
C ASP A 56 -13.45 1.57 33.09
N LYS A 57 -13.26 0.36 32.57
CA LYS A 57 -11.92 -0.21 32.31
C LYS A 57 -11.14 0.64 31.31
N TRP A 58 -11.79 1.02 30.20
CA TRP A 58 -11.16 1.86 29.18
C TRP A 58 -10.77 3.24 29.72
N ASN A 59 -11.66 3.90 30.46
CA ASN A 59 -11.38 5.20 31.08
C ASN A 59 -10.21 5.15 32.07
N LEU A 60 -10.09 4.07 32.86
CA LEU A 60 -8.98 3.89 33.81
C LEU A 60 -7.64 3.67 33.12
N ILE A 61 -7.63 2.90 32.02
CA ILE A 61 -6.43 2.64 31.23
C ILE A 61 -5.96 3.91 30.52
N GLU A 62 -6.88 4.65 29.89
CA GLU A 62 -6.56 5.92 29.22
C GLU A 62 -6.05 6.97 30.21
N PHE A 63 -6.64 7.02 31.41
CA PHE A 63 -6.16 7.86 32.51
C PHE A 63 -4.73 7.49 32.95
N ALA A 64 -4.44 6.19 33.10
CA ALA A 64 -3.11 5.73 33.50
C ALA A 64 -2.06 6.11 32.45
N LYS A 65 -2.38 5.96 31.17
CA LYS A 65 -1.53 6.36 30.05
C LYS A 65 -1.17 7.85 30.11
N GLN A 66 -2.17 8.73 30.24
CA GLN A 66 -1.96 10.17 30.31
C GLN A 66 -1.13 10.58 31.54
N SER A 67 -1.34 9.93 32.69
CA SER A 67 -0.59 10.20 33.92
C SER A 67 0.88 9.78 33.80
N VAL A 68 1.18 8.67 33.12
CA VAL A 68 2.56 8.22 32.85
C VAL A 68 3.26 9.17 31.88
N GLU A 69 2.60 9.59 30.80
CA GLU A 69 3.16 10.57 29.86
C GLU A 69 3.57 11.88 30.56
N ARG A 70 2.74 12.35 31.50
CA ARG A 70 3.02 13.55 32.32
C ARG A 70 4.18 13.35 33.29
N LEU A 71 4.26 12.20 33.96
CA LEU A 71 5.40 11.87 34.83
C LEU A 71 6.72 11.82 34.07
N VAL A 72 6.73 11.24 32.87
CA VAL A 72 7.92 11.23 32.00
C VAL A 72 8.36 12.64 31.64
N PHE A 73 7.40 13.54 31.38
CA PHE A 73 7.70 14.96 31.12
C PHE A 73 8.32 15.65 32.35
N ILE A 74 7.77 15.45 33.55
CA ILE A 74 8.28 16.05 34.81
C ILE A 74 9.71 15.56 35.10
N VAL A 75 9.98 14.27 34.95
CA VAL A 75 11.31 13.69 35.19
C VAL A 75 12.34 14.22 34.19
N LYS A 76 11.96 14.36 32.91
CA LYS A 76 12.84 14.94 31.87
C LYS A 76 13.14 16.43 32.12
N LYS A 77 12.18 17.19 32.68
CA LYS A 77 12.37 18.61 33.03
C LYS A 77 13.43 18.79 34.13
N GLY A 78 13.50 17.89 35.11
CA GLY A 78 14.50 17.94 36.20
C GLY A 78 15.94 17.62 35.76
N GLN A 79 16.14 16.90 34.65
CA GLN A 79 17.48 16.57 34.13
C GLN A 79 18.13 17.72 33.34
N ASN A 80 17.34 18.64 32.79
CA ASN A 80 17.86 19.76 31.98
C ASN A 80 18.36 20.95 32.82
N SER A 81 18.16 20.93 34.15
CA SER A 81 18.53 22.03 35.06
C SER A 81 19.96 21.94 35.63
N SER A 82 20.70 20.83 35.44
CA SER A 82 22.02 20.63 36.04
C SER A 82 23.22 20.85 35.11
N ASP A 83 23.04 21.01 33.80
CA ASP A 83 24.15 21.16 32.85
C ASP A 83 24.17 22.57 32.24
N ASN A 84 24.65 23.55 33.01
CA ASN A 84 25.09 24.84 32.48
C ASN A 84 26.37 25.28 33.18
N ILE A 85 27.48 24.61 32.85
CA ILE A 85 28.82 25.20 32.93
C ILE A 85 29.35 25.24 31.50
N VAL A 86 29.45 26.48 30.99
CA VAL A 86 29.96 26.82 29.67
C VAL A 86 31.48 26.76 29.70
N THR A 87 32.08 25.90 28.87
CA THR A 87 33.40 26.15 28.29
C THR A 87 33.31 26.04 26.77
N ARG A 88 33.54 27.18 26.12
CA ARG A 88 33.80 27.30 24.68
C ARG A 88 35.13 26.63 24.39
N ASP A 89 35.15 25.72 23.42
CA ASP A 89 36.31 25.50 22.57
C ASP A 89 35.89 25.04 21.18
N GLU A 90 36.70 25.43 20.21
CA GLU A 90 36.39 25.51 18.79
C GLU A 90 36.65 24.18 18.02
N THR A 91 36.00 24.09 16.85
CA THR A 91 36.29 23.26 15.66
C THR A 91 35.59 21.90 15.47
N PRO A 92 35.35 21.49 14.20
CA PRO A 92 34.18 20.70 13.80
C PRO A 92 34.50 19.22 13.73
N SER A 93 33.65 18.39 14.34
CA SER A 93 33.72 16.93 14.20
C SER A 93 32.36 16.36 13.87
N ALA A 94 32.37 15.34 13.00
CA ALA A 94 31.20 14.66 12.47
C ALA A 94 30.27 14.16 13.59
N PRO A 95 28.93 14.08 13.37
CA PRO A 95 28.05 13.58 14.40
C PRO A 95 28.29 12.08 14.62
N PRO A 96 28.39 11.61 15.88
CA PRO A 96 28.58 10.21 16.19
C PRO A 96 27.37 9.38 15.77
N GLU A 97 27.66 8.20 15.21
CA GLU A 97 26.73 7.11 15.06
C GLU A 97 26.31 6.64 16.47
N ASN A 98 25.02 6.75 16.78
CA ASN A 98 24.24 6.10 17.85
C ASN A 98 23.41 7.12 18.64
N LEU A 99 22.14 6.76 18.85
CA LEU A 99 21.05 7.52 19.48
C LEU A 99 20.14 8.29 18.51
N VAL A 100 19.55 7.59 17.54
CA VAL A 100 18.25 8.03 16.99
C VAL A 100 17.16 7.48 17.89
N ASN A 101 16.74 8.28 18.86
CA ASN A 101 15.65 7.95 19.77
C ASN A 101 14.30 8.19 19.05
N GLU A 102 13.40 7.20 19.06
CA GLU A 102 12.08 7.20 18.39
C GLU A 102 11.14 8.34 18.86
N GLN A 103 11.49 9.04 19.94
CA GLN A 103 10.64 10.03 20.60
C GLN A 103 10.77 11.47 20.07
N SER A 104 11.58 11.72 19.04
CA SER A 104 11.85 13.08 18.54
C SER A 104 10.79 13.64 17.58
N PHE A 105 9.77 12.86 17.21
CA PHE A 105 9.11 13.01 15.90
C PHE A 105 7.63 13.42 15.92
N ILE A 106 7.04 13.73 17.09
CA ILE A 106 5.63 14.16 17.22
C ILE A 106 5.42 15.65 16.79
N THR A 107 6.48 16.42 16.54
CA THR A 107 6.43 17.89 16.48
C THR A 107 6.43 18.46 15.06
N LEU A 108 5.46 18.06 14.22
CA LEU A 108 5.18 18.77 12.95
C LEU A 108 3.85 19.53 13.01
N CYS A 109 2.80 18.95 13.60
CA CYS A 109 1.51 19.64 13.82
C CYS A 109 1.56 20.72 14.92
N GLN A 110 2.55 20.69 15.82
CA GLN A 110 2.74 21.73 16.84
C GLN A 110 3.34 23.03 16.28
N ASN A 111 3.85 23.02 15.04
CA ASN A 111 4.59 24.17 14.50
C ASN A 111 3.69 25.36 14.14
N SER A 112 2.43 25.15 13.73
CA SER A 112 1.55 26.27 13.33
C SER A 112 1.13 27.13 14.53
N CYS A 113 0.81 26.49 15.66
CA CYS A 113 0.46 27.19 16.91
C CYS A 113 1.66 27.98 17.47
N GLU A 114 2.87 27.42 17.36
CA GLU A 114 4.09 28.11 17.78
C GLU A 114 4.44 29.30 16.87
N ASP A 115 4.26 29.17 15.54
CA ASP A 115 4.50 30.27 14.60
C ASP A 115 3.53 31.44 14.81
N GLU A 116 2.24 31.15 15.05
CA GLU A 116 1.26 32.17 15.43
C GLU A 116 1.61 32.84 16.76
N MET A 117 2.14 32.09 17.72
CA MET A 117 2.53 32.62 19.02
C MET A 117 3.78 33.50 18.93
N ILE A 118 4.78 33.13 18.12
CA ILE A 118 5.98 33.94 17.86
C ILE A 118 5.58 35.26 17.19
N MET A 119 4.74 35.19 16.15
CA MET A 119 4.24 36.37 15.44
C MET A 119 3.39 37.28 16.34
N SER A 120 2.53 36.70 17.20
CA SER A 120 1.70 37.46 18.14
C SER A 120 2.53 38.18 19.21
N ARG A 121 3.58 37.53 19.73
CA ARG A 121 4.51 38.18 20.69
C ARG A 121 5.29 39.31 20.02
N TYR A 122 5.75 39.10 18.78
CA TYR A 122 6.42 40.14 18.00
C TYR A 122 5.50 41.34 17.78
N GLN A 123 4.27 41.15 17.31
CA GLN A 123 3.30 42.24 17.07
C GLN A 123 3.00 43.04 18.34
N LYS A 124 2.84 42.36 19.49
CA LYS A 124 2.63 43.02 20.79
C LYS A 124 3.83 43.87 21.20
N ARG A 125 5.06 43.36 21.03
CA ARG A 125 6.29 44.11 21.34
C ARG A 125 6.52 45.26 20.38
N LEU A 126 6.19 45.09 19.10
CA LEU A 126 6.30 46.13 18.07
C LEU A 126 5.33 47.29 18.34
N GLY A 127 4.11 47.00 18.80
CA GLY A 127 3.12 48.01 19.19
C GLY A 127 3.51 48.80 20.45
N MET A 128 4.38 48.24 21.30
CA MET A 128 4.91 48.91 22.50
C MET A 128 6.24 49.64 22.25
N ALA A 129 6.88 49.43 21.11
CA ALA A 129 8.17 50.04 20.78
C ALA A 129 8.01 51.52 20.41
N THR A 130 8.79 52.38 21.06
CA THR A 130 8.65 53.84 20.92
C THR A 130 9.72 54.44 20.01
N SER A 131 10.90 53.81 19.92
CA SER A 131 11.99 54.28 19.07
C SER A 131 12.13 53.48 17.77
N ALA A 132 12.67 54.11 16.73
CA ALA A 132 13.00 53.44 15.47
C ALA A 132 14.04 52.32 15.65
N MET A 133 15.01 52.52 16.54
CA MET A 133 16.04 51.54 16.88
C MET A 133 15.45 50.28 17.53
N GLU A 134 14.50 50.43 18.46
CA GLU A 134 13.81 49.30 19.09
C GLU A 134 13.01 48.46 18.08
N LYS A 135 12.32 49.11 17.14
CA LYS A 135 11.57 48.42 16.09
C LYS A 135 12.50 47.59 15.20
N GLN A 136 13.63 48.17 14.78
CA GLN A 136 14.64 47.47 13.99
C GLN A 136 15.26 46.28 14.75
N ASN A 137 15.51 46.42 16.05
CA ASN A 137 16.01 45.32 16.88
C ASN A 137 14.99 44.18 17.00
N LEU A 138 13.70 44.49 17.14
CA LEU A 138 12.63 43.50 17.20
C LEU A 138 12.47 42.75 15.87
N GLU A 139 12.61 43.44 14.74
CA GLU A 139 12.60 42.81 13.41
C GLU A 139 13.76 41.83 13.23
N LEU A 140 14.97 42.22 13.65
CA LEU A 140 16.14 41.35 13.60
C LEU A 140 16.01 40.15 14.55
N GLU A 141 15.41 40.34 15.73
CA GLU A 141 15.14 39.27 16.69
C GLU A 141 14.16 38.24 16.11
N LEU A 142 13.05 38.70 15.50
CA LEU A 142 12.10 37.84 14.81
C LEU A 142 12.76 37.09 13.65
N ALA A 143 13.51 37.80 12.80
CA ALA A 143 14.21 37.20 11.67
C ALA A 143 15.18 36.09 12.13
N ARG A 144 15.94 36.33 13.22
CA ARG A 144 16.82 35.33 13.82
C ARG A 144 16.06 34.11 14.32
N GLN A 145 14.95 34.30 15.03
CA GLN A 145 14.12 33.20 15.52
C GLN A 145 13.52 32.34 14.38
N LEU A 146 13.05 32.98 13.31
CA LEU A 146 12.52 32.27 12.15
C LEU A 146 13.61 31.48 11.41
N VAL A 147 14.81 32.06 11.26
CA VAL A 147 15.96 31.38 10.65
C VAL A 147 16.41 30.20 11.52
N GLU A 148 16.48 30.37 12.83
CA GLU A 148 16.83 29.30 13.78
C GLU A 148 15.79 28.17 13.74
N LYS A 149 14.50 28.49 13.76
CA LYS A 149 13.42 27.50 13.62
C LYS A 149 13.50 26.77 12.29
N ALA A 150 13.72 27.48 11.18
CA ALA A 150 13.89 26.88 9.87
C ALA A 150 15.11 25.93 9.82
N ALA A 151 16.22 26.31 10.46
CA ALA A 151 17.40 25.46 10.56
C ALA A 151 17.13 24.21 11.40
N ILE A 152 16.42 24.32 12.52
CA ILE A 152 16.02 23.18 13.35
C ILE A 152 15.10 22.23 12.56
N THR A 153 14.09 22.76 11.88
CA THR A 153 13.17 21.96 11.05
C THR A 153 13.92 21.25 9.93
N ARG A 154 14.85 21.93 9.25
CA ARG A 154 15.70 21.34 8.22
C ARG A 154 16.57 20.22 8.78
N ASN A 155 17.20 20.42 9.94
CA ASN A 155 18.02 19.40 10.59
C ASN A 155 17.18 18.18 11.00
N ARG A 156 15.98 18.39 11.56
CA ARG A 156 15.05 17.31 11.89
C ARG A 156 14.61 16.52 10.65
N LEU A 157 14.27 17.21 9.56
CA LEU A 157 13.92 16.56 8.30
C LEU A 157 15.08 15.75 7.73
N MET A 158 16.31 16.30 7.77
CA MET A 158 17.51 15.61 7.31
C MET A 158 17.79 14.36 8.16
N GLN A 159 17.63 14.44 9.48
CA GLN A 159 17.75 13.29 10.38
C GLN A 159 16.68 12.22 10.13
N ALA A 160 15.41 12.62 9.96
CA ALA A 160 14.32 11.72 9.60
C ALA A 160 14.59 11.01 8.27
N THR A 161 15.11 11.76 7.30
CA THR A 161 15.47 11.25 5.98
C THR A 161 16.61 10.25 6.05
N ALA A 162 17.67 10.58 6.79
CA ALA A 162 18.81 9.68 7.00
C ALA A 162 18.38 8.39 7.71
N TRP A 163 17.57 8.51 8.77
CA TRP A 163 17.04 7.36 9.49
C TRP A 163 16.19 6.46 8.59
N ALA A 164 15.27 7.02 7.81
CA ALA A 164 14.41 6.26 6.91
C ALA A 164 15.24 5.53 5.85
N MET A 165 16.25 6.19 5.29
CA MET A 165 17.15 5.62 4.29
C MET A 165 18.02 4.49 4.86
N GLN A 166 18.56 4.66 6.06
CA GLN A 166 19.32 3.61 6.76
C GLN A 166 18.43 2.43 7.14
N THR A 167 17.20 2.69 7.57
CA THR A 167 16.22 1.64 7.89
C THR A 167 15.87 0.83 6.64
N ALA A 168 15.62 1.52 5.51
CA ALA A 168 15.40 0.88 4.21
C ALA A 168 16.61 0.05 3.77
N HIS A 169 17.82 0.59 3.93
CA HIS A 169 19.07 -0.06 3.58
C HIS A 169 19.22 -1.42 4.31
N LYS A 170 18.93 -1.42 5.62
CA LYS A 170 18.93 -2.63 6.45
C LYS A 170 17.81 -3.59 6.05
N LYS A 171 16.58 -3.09 5.87
CA LYS A 171 15.38 -3.91 5.54
C LYS A 171 15.58 -4.71 4.25
N PHE A 172 16.17 -4.11 3.22
CA PHE A 172 16.45 -4.77 1.94
C PHE A 172 17.85 -5.36 1.82
N LYS A 173 18.62 -5.39 2.93
CA LYS A 173 19.95 -5.99 3.02
C LYS A 173 20.90 -5.51 1.90
N ILE A 174 20.87 -4.21 1.62
CA ILE A 174 21.59 -3.62 0.48
C ILE A 174 23.11 -3.88 0.59
N GLN A 175 23.69 -3.74 1.79
CA GLN A 175 25.11 -4.02 2.02
C GLN A 175 25.49 -5.48 1.71
N GLU A 176 24.65 -6.44 2.09
CA GLU A 176 24.88 -7.87 1.83
C GLU A 176 24.82 -8.17 0.34
N LYS A 177 23.83 -7.59 -0.37
CA LYS A 177 23.71 -7.73 -1.83
C LYS A 177 24.88 -7.09 -2.58
N LEU A 178 25.37 -5.94 -2.09
CA LEU A 178 26.56 -5.28 -2.63
C LEU A 178 27.80 -6.17 -2.47
N GLN A 179 28.03 -6.72 -1.27
CA GLN A 179 29.16 -7.60 -0.99
C GLN A 179 29.12 -8.88 -1.82
N ASN A 180 27.91 -9.42 -2.06
CA ASN A 180 27.71 -10.62 -2.85
C ASN A 180 27.66 -10.37 -4.37
N GLY A 181 27.79 -9.11 -4.82
CA GLY A 181 27.71 -8.75 -6.24
C GLY A 181 26.33 -8.99 -6.88
N LYS A 182 25.26 -9.05 -6.08
CA LYS A 182 23.87 -9.34 -6.51
C LYS A 182 22.96 -8.11 -6.48
N LEU A 183 23.54 -6.91 -6.42
CA LEU A 183 22.79 -5.66 -6.30
C LEU A 183 22.19 -5.26 -7.64
N VAL A 184 20.88 -5.05 -7.69
CA VAL A 184 20.14 -4.70 -8.91
C VAL A 184 19.46 -3.33 -8.76
N GLU A 185 19.16 -2.65 -9.88
CA GLU A 185 18.44 -1.37 -9.89
C GLU A 185 17.11 -1.43 -9.11
N SER A 186 16.40 -2.56 -9.16
CA SER A 186 15.17 -2.80 -8.40
C SER A 186 15.38 -2.68 -6.89
N ASP A 187 16.56 -3.01 -6.37
CA ASP A 187 16.85 -2.91 -4.94
C ASP A 187 16.94 -1.45 -4.48
N PHE A 188 17.51 -0.58 -5.31
CA PHE A 188 17.55 0.86 -5.05
C PHE A 188 16.15 1.47 -5.10
N LYS A 189 15.31 1.05 -6.06
CA LYS A 189 13.90 1.48 -6.13
C LYS A 189 13.12 1.06 -4.89
N LYS A 190 13.28 -0.19 -4.44
CA LYS A 190 12.67 -0.69 -3.19
C LYS A 190 13.13 0.12 -1.98
N GLN A 191 14.45 0.38 -1.87
CA GLN A 191 15.02 1.17 -0.78
C GLN A 191 14.45 2.59 -0.76
N GLN A 192 14.44 3.27 -1.91
CA GLN A 192 13.95 4.65 -2.03
C GLN A 192 12.46 4.73 -1.71
N LEU A 193 11.64 3.86 -2.31
CA LEU A 193 10.19 3.87 -2.09
C LEU A 193 9.83 3.59 -0.64
N TYR A 194 10.50 2.62 -0.01
CA TYR A 194 10.28 2.30 1.39
C TYR A 194 10.70 3.46 2.31
N ALA A 195 11.84 4.10 2.05
CA ALA A 195 12.28 5.26 2.84
C ALA A 195 11.28 6.42 2.76
N LEU A 196 10.78 6.74 1.56
CA LEU A 196 9.76 7.78 1.36
C LEU A 196 8.45 7.42 2.07
N SER A 197 8.02 6.16 1.96
CA SER A 197 6.79 5.67 2.59
C SER A 197 6.90 5.68 4.13
N LEU A 198 8.06 5.36 4.69
CA LEU A 198 8.30 5.46 6.13
C LEU A 198 8.16 6.90 6.64
N GLN A 199 8.76 7.87 5.96
CA GLN A 199 8.65 9.29 6.32
C GLN A 199 7.19 9.76 6.27
N PHE A 200 6.45 9.32 5.23
CA PHE A 200 5.03 9.65 5.10
C PHE A 200 4.21 9.05 6.26
N ASN A 201 4.38 7.76 6.56
CA ASN A 201 3.63 7.06 7.60
C ASN A 201 3.85 7.68 8.99
N GLN A 202 5.04 8.20 9.28
CA GLN A 202 5.33 8.87 10.56
C GLN A 202 4.44 10.09 10.82
N SER A 203 4.03 10.80 9.76
CA SER A 203 3.18 11.98 9.88
C SER A 203 1.68 11.68 9.90
N ASN A 204 1.27 10.43 9.62
CA ASN A 204 -0.13 10.05 9.39
C ASN A 204 -0.65 9.12 10.49
N SER A 205 -1.42 9.67 11.43
CA SER A 205 -1.98 8.91 12.57
C SER A 205 -2.97 7.83 12.16
N TRP A 206 -3.78 8.06 11.13
CA TRP A 206 -4.77 7.09 10.64
C TRP A 206 -4.12 5.83 10.03
N LEU A 207 -2.99 5.97 9.32
CA LEU A 207 -2.23 4.82 8.81
C LEU A 207 -1.66 3.98 9.93
N ASN A 208 -1.18 4.61 10.99
CA ASN A 208 -0.66 3.92 12.18
C ASN A 208 -1.78 3.21 12.95
N GLN A 209 -3.00 3.76 12.97
CA GLN A 209 -4.19 3.10 13.51
C GLN A 209 -4.54 1.86 12.69
N LEU A 210 -4.67 1.98 11.36
CA LEU A 210 -4.97 0.85 10.49
C LEU A 210 -3.88 -0.25 10.54
N ALA A 211 -2.61 0.13 10.65
CA ALA A 211 -1.51 -0.82 10.85
C ALA A 211 -1.63 -1.58 12.18
N SER A 212 -2.05 -0.88 13.24
CA SER A 212 -2.29 -1.47 14.57
C SER A 212 -3.49 -2.41 14.56
N ASP A 213 -4.58 -2.00 13.90
CA ASP A 213 -5.79 -2.83 13.74
C ASP A 213 -5.48 -4.09 12.93
N LEU A 214 -4.66 -3.96 11.89
CA LEU A 214 -4.19 -5.11 11.12
C LEU A 214 -3.30 -6.03 11.95
N ALA A 215 -2.47 -5.50 12.84
CA ALA A 215 -1.65 -6.32 13.75
C ALA A 215 -2.51 -7.09 14.77
N LEU A 216 -3.63 -6.52 15.21
CA LEU A 216 -4.59 -7.18 16.09
C LEU A 216 -5.45 -8.21 15.35
N TYR A 217 -5.81 -7.93 14.10
CA TYR A 217 -6.70 -8.76 13.28
C TYR A 217 -6.09 -9.12 11.92
N PRO A 218 -4.97 -9.88 11.90
CA PRO A 218 -4.19 -10.14 10.68
C PRO A 218 -4.94 -10.94 9.61
N ASN A 219 -5.97 -11.70 10.01
CA ASN A 219 -6.75 -12.55 9.09
C ASN A 219 -8.04 -11.90 8.58
N HIS A 220 -8.33 -10.67 9.00
CA HIS A 220 -9.57 -9.99 8.67
C HIS A 220 -9.46 -9.28 7.31
N GLU A 221 -10.02 -9.91 6.27
CA GLU A 221 -9.86 -9.49 4.88
C GLU A 221 -10.30 -8.04 4.61
N LYS A 222 -11.37 -7.57 5.26
CA LYS A 222 -11.83 -6.19 5.04
C LYS A 222 -10.81 -5.15 5.51
N ILE A 223 -10.10 -5.41 6.62
CA ILE A 223 -9.09 -4.48 7.15
C ILE A 223 -7.87 -4.46 6.23
N VAL A 224 -7.48 -5.64 5.73
CA VAL A 224 -6.41 -5.77 4.73
C VAL A 224 -6.76 -4.99 3.46
N ARG A 225 -7.95 -5.19 2.90
CA ARG A 225 -8.40 -4.50 1.69
C ARG A 225 -8.55 -2.99 1.89
N GLU A 226 -9.07 -2.56 3.03
CA GLU A 226 -9.20 -1.13 3.38
C GLU A 226 -7.82 -0.45 3.53
N LEU A 227 -6.86 -1.11 4.17
CA LEU A 227 -5.48 -0.60 4.25
C LEU A 227 -4.86 -0.47 2.85
N LEU A 228 -4.99 -1.51 2.03
CA LEU A 228 -4.43 -1.53 0.67
C LEU A 228 -5.10 -0.48 -0.22
N ASP A 229 -6.42 -0.31 -0.14
CA ASP A 229 -7.15 0.70 -0.90
C ASP A 229 -6.62 2.09 -0.56
N ASN A 230 -6.58 2.44 0.73
CA ASN A 230 -6.07 3.73 1.18
C ASN A 230 -4.62 4.01 0.72
N ILE A 231 -3.74 3.00 0.74
CA ILE A 231 -2.34 3.14 0.29
C ILE A 231 -2.24 3.31 -1.22
N LEU A 232 -3.06 2.60 -1.98
CA LEU A 232 -2.95 2.48 -3.43
C LEU A 232 -3.86 3.44 -4.20
N THR A 233 -4.78 4.14 -3.54
CA THR A 233 -5.65 5.15 -4.16
C THR A 233 -5.30 6.58 -3.79
N ASP A 234 -4.71 6.83 -2.63
CA ASP A 234 -4.36 8.19 -2.19
C ASP A 234 -3.12 8.71 -2.92
N ASN A 235 -3.28 9.75 -3.75
CA ASN A 235 -2.19 10.37 -4.50
C ASN A 235 -1.13 11.06 -3.62
N SER A 236 -1.45 11.37 -2.35
CA SER A 236 -0.48 11.88 -1.39
C SER A 236 0.49 10.80 -0.91
N GLN A 237 0.10 9.53 -1.04
CA GLN A 237 0.86 8.39 -0.59
C GLN A 237 2.00 8.05 -1.59
N PRO A 238 3.26 7.84 -1.11
CA PRO A 238 4.42 7.63 -1.98
C PRO A 238 4.39 6.39 -2.90
N VAL A 239 3.81 5.28 -2.46
CA VAL A 239 3.53 4.07 -3.26
C VAL A 239 2.60 4.41 -4.40
N LYS A 240 1.46 5.08 -4.17
CA LYS A 240 0.56 5.48 -5.26
C LYS A 240 1.22 6.49 -6.21
N ALA A 241 1.92 7.49 -5.69
CA ALA A 241 2.66 8.43 -6.54
C ALA A 241 3.70 7.70 -7.43
N THR A 242 4.36 6.68 -6.89
CA THR A 242 5.32 5.86 -7.63
C THR A 242 4.63 4.96 -8.66
N ILE A 243 3.48 4.36 -8.33
CA ILE A 243 2.64 3.61 -9.29
C ILE A 243 2.26 4.51 -10.46
N ASN A 244 1.81 5.74 -10.20
CA ASN A 244 1.43 6.67 -11.26
C ASN A 244 2.63 6.98 -12.17
N HIS A 245 3.83 7.17 -11.62
CA HIS A 245 5.04 7.40 -12.40
C HIS A 245 5.46 6.18 -13.23
N MET A 246 5.37 4.96 -12.66
CA MET A 246 5.62 3.70 -13.37
C MET A 246 4.62 3.50 -14.52
N GLN A 247 3.33 3.75 -14.26
CA GLN A 247 2.27 3.72 -15.27
C GLN A 247 2.49 4.75 -16.38
N GLU A 248 2.91 5.97 -16.05
CA GLU A 248 3.24 7.01 -17.03
C GLU A 248 4.41 6.57 -17.91
N LYS A 249 5.49 6.05 -17.31
CA LYS A 249 6.63 5.50 -18.05
C LYS A 249 6.20 4.43 -19.04
N VAL A 250 5.41 3.44 -18.59
CA VAL A 250 4.88 2.38 -19.46
C VAL A 250 4.00 2.97 -20.56
N ASN A 251 3.10 3.91 -20.25
CA ASN A 251 2.27 4.58 -21.24
C ASN A 251 3.10 5.34 -22.29
N THR A 252 4.23 5.95 -21.92
CA THR A 252 5.10 6.61 -22.92
C THR A 252 5.70 5.63 -23.92
N ILE A 253 6.04 4.41 -23.47
CA ILE A 253 6.56 3.34 -24.35
C ILE A 253 5.43 2.83 -25.24
N LEU A 254 4.25 2.57 -24.65
CA LEU A 254 3.06 2.13 -25.39
C LEU A 254 2.64 3.14 -26.44
N ASN A 255 2.49 4.42 -26.09
CA ASN A 255 2.05 5.46 -27.02
C ASN A 255 2.99 5.64 -28.22
N LYS A 256 4.31 5.48 -28.03
CA LYS A 256 5.29 5.51 -29.12
C LYS A 256 5.06 4.34 -30.09
N SER A 257 4.84 3.14 -29.57
CA SER A 257 4.57 1.94 -30.38
C SER A 257 3.21 2.02 -31.08
N LEU A 258 2.17 2.47 -30.38
CA LEU A 258 0.82 2.61 -30.91
C LEU A 258 0.69 3.68 -32.01
N SER A 259 1.64 4.62 -32.08
CA SER A 259 1.69 5.63 -33.14
C SER A 259 2.17 5.07 -34.49
N ASN A 260 2.77 3.88 -34.51
CA ASN A 260 3.23 3.22 -35.74
C ASN A 260 2.59 1.82 -35.88
N PRO A 261 1.30 1.74 -36.25
CA PRO A 261 0.55 0.47 -36.32
C PRO A 261 0.95 -0.41 -37.51
N ASP A 262 1.72 0.11 -38.47
CA ASP A 262 2.17 -0.59 -39.67
C ASP A 262 3.58 -1.19 -39.51
N ALA A 263 4.17 -1.09 -38.31
CA ALA A 263 5.45 -1.73 -38.01
C ALA A 263 5.35 -3.27 -38.10
N ASP A 264 6.51 -3.92 -38.22
CA ASP A 264 6.58 -5.39 -38.26
C ASP A 264 6.00 -5.96 -36.96
N PRO A 265 5.08 -6.95 -37.01
CA PRO A 265 4.58 -7.65 -35.82
C PRO A 265 5.68 -8.11 -34.85
N LYS A 266 6.87 -8.45 -35.36
CA LYS A 266 8.03 -8.80 -34.53
C LYS A 266 8.56 -7.64 -33.69
N GLU A 267 8.51 -6.42 -34.21
CA GLU A 267 8.90 -5.21 -33.47
C GLU A 267 7.92 -4.95 -32.32
N HIS A 268 6.62 -5.07 -32.58
CA HIS A 268 5.60 -4.98 -31.53
C HIS A 268 5.74 -6.09 -30.47
N ALA A 269 6.14 -7.30 -30.87
CA ALA A 269 6.42 -8.39 -29.93
C ALA A 269 7.60 -8.08 -29.00
N LEU A 270 8.70 -7.51 -29.52
CA LEU A 270 9.85 -7.09 -28.71
C LEU A 270 9.48 -5.98 -27.73
N ILE A 271 8.71 -4.98 -28.18
CA ILE A 271 8.23 -3.91 -27.31
C ILE A 271 7.30 -4.47 -26.23
N PHE A 272 6.44 -5.43 -26.58
CA PHE A 272 5.57 -6.10 -25.62
C PHE A 272 6.38 -6.86 -24.56
N GLU A 273 7.46 -7.54 -24.95
CA GLU A 273 8.37 -8.20 -24.01
C GLU A 273 9.04 -7.20 -23.06
N GLU A 274 9.55 -6.08 -23.58
CA GLU A 274 10.16 -5.01 -22.78
C GLU A 274 9.15 -4.41 -21.77
N VAL A 275 7.94 -4.09 -22.24
CA VAL A 275 6.85 -3.58 -21.40
C VAL A 275 6.48 -4.62 -20.33
N SER A 276 6.37 -5.90 -20.71
CA SER A 276 6.00 -6.97 -19.79
C SER A 276 7.01 -7.16 -18.68
N ASN A 277 8.30 -7.13 -19.01
CA ASN A 277 9.38 -7.23 -18.01
C ASN A 277 9.38 -6.02 -17.08
N THR A 278 9.21 -4.81 -17.63
CA THR A 278 9.12 -3.57 -16.83
C THR A 278 7.94 -3.64 -15.84
N ILE A 279 6.76 -4.04 -16.30
CA ILE A 279 5.57 -4.16 -15.45
C ILE A 279 5.77 -5.21 -14.35
N LYS A 280 6.36 -6.37 -14.66
CA LYS A 280 6.65 -7.41 -13.67
C LYS A 280 7.59 -6.89 -12.58
N ASP A 281 8.64 -6.18 -12.97
CA ASP A 281 9.58 -5.55 -12.02
C ASP A 281 8.91 -4.49 -11.17
N ASP A 282 8.08 -3.63 -11.76
CA ASP A 282 7.34 -2.57 -11.06
C ASP A 282 6.39 -3.16 -10.02
N ILE A 283 5.59 -4.17 -10.39
CA ILE A 283 4.69 -4.89 -9.47
C ILE A 283 5.47 -5.55 -8.34
N ASN A 284 6.61 -6.19 -8.63
CA ASN A 284 7.45 -6.82 -7.61
C ASN A 284 8.01 -5.79 -6.62
N ILE A 285 8.44 -4.62 -7.09
CA ILE A 285 8.90 -3.52 -6.24
C ILE A 285 7.77 -3.06 -5.30
N ILE A 286 6.57 -2.82 -5.85
CA ILE A 286 5.41 -2.36 -5.08
C ILE A 286 5.04 -3.38 -4.02
N GLN A 287 4.89 -4.66 -4.40
CA GLN A 287 4.50 -5.72 -3.48
C GLN A 287 5.50 -5.90 -2.34
N ASP A 288 6.80 -5.93 -2.66
CA ASP A 288 7.84 -6.10 -1.65
C ASP A 288 7.86 -4.93 -0.66
N VAL A 289 7.68 -3.70 -1.14
CA VAL A 289 7.66 -2.52 -0.29
C VAL A 289 6.41 -2.49 0.58
N VAL A 290 5.22 -2.77 0.04
CA VAL A 290 3.97 -2.80 0.82
C VAL A 290 4.04 -3.89 1.91
N LYS A 291 4.52 -5.08 1.59
CA LYS A 291 4.73 -6.17 2.58
C LYS A 291 5.79 -5.80 3.62
N ALA A 292 6.84 -5.09 3.21
CA ALA A 292 7.89 -4.65 4.14
C ALA A 292 7.40 -3.55 5.10
N LEU A 293 6.50 -2.67 4.63
CA LEU A 293 5.90 -1.58 5.43
C LEU A 293 4.92 -2.13 6.47
N PHE A 294 4.14 -3.16 6.11
CA PHE A 294 3.13 -3.75 6.98
C PHE A 294 3.37 -5.25 7.11
N GLU A 295 4.15 -5.65 8.12
CA GLU A 295 4.54 -7.04 8.35
C GLU A 295 3.38 -8.07 8.36
N PRO A 296 2.18 -7.77 8.92
CA PRO A 296 1.06 -8.71 8.86
C PRO A 296 0.58 -9.06 7.43
N LEU A 297 0.91 -8.26 6.42
CA LEU A 297 0.61 -8.55 5.02
C LEU A 297 1.46 -9.69 4.45
N ASN A 298 2.53 -10.10 5.14
CA ASN A 298 3.43 -11.16 4.70
C ASN A 298 2.89 -12.57 5.00
N SER A 299 1.67 -12.71 5.50
CA SER A 299 1.00 -14.01 5.64
C SER A 299 0.59 -14.55 4.26
N GLU A 300 0.53 -15.88 4.09
CA GLU A 300 0.20 -16.51 2.80
C GLU A 300 -1.12 -16.00 2.20
N LYS A 301 -2.16 -15.85 3.02
CA LYS A 301 -3.46 -15.30 2.59
C LYS A 301 -3.35 -13.83 2.18
N ASN A 302 -2.67 -13.01 2.97
CA ASN A 302 -2.59 -11.57 2.72
C ASN A 302 -1.66 -11.24 1.56
N VAL A 303 -0.66 -12.08 1.27
CA VAL A 303 0.18 -11.97 0.07
C VAL A 303 -0.66 -12.11 -1.20
N SER A 304 -1.62 -13.04 -1.22
CA SER A 304 -2.54 -13.21 -2.35
C SER A 304 -3.42 -11.96 -2.55
N ILE A 305 -4.05 -11.47 -1.48
CA ILE A 305 -4.91 -10.27 -1.51
C ILE A 305 -4.09 -9.04 -1.93
N THR A 306 -2.90 -8.86 -1.36
CA THR A 306 -2.00 -7.75 -1.71
C THR A 306 -1.64 -7.79 -3.18
N SER A 307 -1.32 -8.97 -3.72
CA SER A 307 -1.02 -9.13 -5.13
C SER A 307 -2.23 -8.80 -6.00
N GLU A 308 -3.42 -9.30 -5.67
CA GLU A 308 -4.68 -9.01 -6.38
C GLU A 308 -4.95 -7.50 -6.47
N VAL A 309 -4.93 -6.79 -5.34
CA VAL A 309 -5.24 -5.35 -5.30
C VAL A 309 -4.17 -4.53 -6.05
N VAL A 310 -2.89 -4.88 -5.93
CA VAL A 310 -1.81 -4.21 -6.68
C VAL A 310 -2.00 -4.39 -8.18
N HIS A 311 -2.33 -5.60 -8.65
CA HIS A 311 -2.60 -5.83 -10.07
C HIS A 311 -3.82 -5.04 -10.54
N HIS A 312 -4.90 -5.00 -9.75
CA HIS A 312 -6.09 -4.22 -10.07
C HIS A 312 -5.76 -2.74 -10.30
N VAL A 313 -5.06 -2.10 -9.35
CA VAL A 313 -4.71 -0.69 -9.44
C VAL A 313 -3.71 -0.43 -10.56
N TYR A 314 -2.75 -1.34 -10.78
CA TYR A 314 -1.69 -1.17 -11.76
C TYR A 314 -2.21 -1.27 -13.21
N PHE A 315 -3.02 -2.28 -13.51
CA PHE A 315 -3.49 -2.54 -14.88
C PHE A 315 -4.70 -1.71 -15.31
N ALA A 316 -5.50 -1.20 -14.38
CA ALA A 316 -6.71 -0.42 -14.69
C ALA A 316 -6.52 0.63 -15.81
N PRO A 317 -5.50 1.52 -15.77
CA PRO A 317 -5.28 2.50 -16.84
C PRO A 317 -4.48 1.97 -18.04
N LEU A 318 -3.81 0.82 -17.94
CA LEU A 318 -2.86 0.33 -18.95
C LEU A 318 -3.44 -0.75 -19.87
N LYS A 319 -4.40 -1.54 -19.37
CA LYS A 319 -4.87 -2.77 -20.01
C LYS A 319 -5.23 -2.60 -21.48
N GLN A 320 -6.02 -1.58 -21.81
CA GLN A 320 -6.48 -1.35 -23.19
C GLN A 320 -5.32 -1.06 -24.17
N ASN A 321 -4.32 -0.29 -23.74
CA ASN A 321 -3.14 0.01 -24.55
C ASN A 321 -2.27 -1.23 -24.73
N ILE A 322 -2.11 -2.04 -23.68
CA ILE A 322 -1.38 -3.31 -23.74
C ILE A 322 -2.08 -4.29 -24.68
N ILE A 323 -3.39 -4.46 -24.57
CA ILE A 323 -4.17 -5.32 -25.47
C ILE A 323 -4.02 -4.87 -26.92
N THR A 324 -4.06 -3.56 -27.19
CA THR A 324 -3.86 -3.04 -28.55
C THR A 324 -2.46 -3.37 -29.09
N LEU A 325 -1.41 -3.25 -28.27
CA LEU A 325 -0.05 -3.64 -28.65
C LEU A 325 0.04 -5.15 -28.96
N ILE A 326 -0.56 -6.00 -28.11
CA ILE A 326 -0.60 -7.45 -28.33
C ILE A 326 -1.34 -7.78 -29.64
N ARG A 327 -2.41 -7.06 -29.97
CA ARG A 327 -3.12 -7.26 -31.24
C ARG A 327 -2.24 -6.94 -32.44
N TYR A 328 -1.38 -5.92 -32.36
CA TYR A 328 -0.41 -5.64 -33.42
C TYR A 328 0.64 -6.74 -33.56
N SER A 329 1.11 -7.33 -32.46
CA SER A 329 2.04 -8.47 -32.52
C SER A 329 1.39 -9.77 -32.99
N LEU A 330 0.08 -9.95 -32.76
CA LEU A 330 -0.69 -11.14 -33.15
C LEU A 330 -1.57 -10.93 -34.40
N LYS A 331 -1.30 -9.90 -35.21
CA LYS A 331 -2.13 -9.49 -36.35
C LYS A 331 -2.47 -10.64 -37.31
N ASP A 332 -1.52 -11.52 -37.58
CA ASP A 332 -1.72 -12.67 -38.49
C ASP A 332 -2.63 -13.73 -37.88
N ILE A 333 -2.47 -14.04 -36.60
CA ILE A 333 -3.32 -14.97 -35.86
C ILE A 333 -4.75 -14.42 -35.75
N GLU A 334 -4.89 -13.13 -35.41
CA GLU A 334 -6.19 -12.46 -35.35
C GLU A 334 -6.89 -12.51 -36.71
N LYS A 335 -6.17 -12.29 -37.81
CA LYS A 335 -6.71 -12.39 -39.18
C LYS A 335 -7.17 -13.81 -39.52
N GLN A 336 -6.40 -14.84 -39.18
CA GLN A 336 -6.80 -16.24 -39.37
C GLN A 336 -8.07 -16.55 -38.58
N LEU A 337 -8.13 -16.12 -37.33
CA LEU A 337 -9.30 -16.33 -36.47
C LEU A 337 -10.54 -15.61 -37.03
N VAL A 338 -10.39 -14.39 -37.55
CA VAL A 338 -11.49 -13.68 -38.24
C VAL A 338 -12.04 -14.47 -39.42
N ASN A 339 -11.16 -15.06 -40.24
CA ASN A 339 -11.60 -15.86 -41.39
C ASN A 339 -12.36 -17.12 -40.93
N ARG A 340 -11.85 -17.83 -39.92
CA ARG A 340 -12.50 -19.02 -39.37
C ARG A 340 -13.83 -18.73 -38.69
N ILE A 341 -13.94 -17.59 -38.01
CA ILE A 341 -15.22 -17.12 -37.46
C ILE A 341 -16.23 -16.94 -38.60
N LYS A 342 -15.86 -16.28 -39.69
CA LYS A 342 -16.75 -16.09 -40.86
C LYS A 342 -17.15 -17.40 -41.53
N GLU A 343 -16.19 -18.30 -41.76
CA GLU A 343 -16.43 -19.62 -42.34
C GLU A 343 -17.38 -20.46 -41.47
N GLY A 344 -17.20 -20.45 -40.15
CA GLY A 344 -18.09 -21.16 -39.21
C GLY A 344 -19.54 -20.65 -39.22
N PHE A 345 -19.76 -19.39 -39.62
CA PHE A 345 -21.10 -18.86 -39.89
C PHE A 345 -21.66 -19.32 -41.25
N GLU A 346 -20.83 -19.39 -42.29
CA GLU A 346 -21.23 -19.78 -43.65
C GLU A 346 -21.51 -21.27 -43.81
N GLU A 347 -20.73 -22.13 -43.14
CA GLU A 347 -20.95 -23.60 -43.11
C GLU A 347 -22.23 -23.98 -42.35
N GLY A 348 -22.93 -23.01 -41.78
CA GLY A 348 -24.18 -23.26 -41.07
C GLY A 348 -23.94 -24.24 -39.93
N ILE A 349 -22.95 -23.96 -39.06
CA ILE A 349 -22.82 -24.61 -37.75
C ILE A 349 -24.06 -24.20 -36.91
N ASN A 350 -25.22 -24.68 -37.33
CA ASN A 350 -26.51 -24.66 -36.68
C ASN A 350 -26.52 -25.78 -35.63
N PHE A 351 -25.44 -25.89 -34.86
CA PHE A 351 -25.52 -26.58 -33.60
C PHE A 351 -26.36 -25.70 -32.70
N ARG A 352 -27.49 -26.24 -32.25
CA ARG A 352 -28.37 -25.59 -31.27
C ARG A 352 -27.52 -25.27 -30.03
N LEU A 353 -27.01 -24.04 -29.93
CA LEU A 353 -26.16 -23.63 -28.83
C LEU A 353 -26.89 -23.93 -27.53
N THR A 354 -26.34 -24.85 -26.75
CA THR A 354 -26.85 -25.17 -25.41
C THR A 354 -26.87 -23.88 -24.60
N GLU A 355 -27.81 -23.75 -23.66
CA GLU A 355 -27.90 -22.55 -22.80
C GLU A 355 -26.55 -22.23 -22.11
N CYS A 356 -25.79 -23.25 -21.71
CA CYS A 356 -24.45 -23.08 -21.15
C CYS A 356 -23.42 -22.50 -22.12
N CYS A 357 -23.52 -22.79 -23.42
CA CYS A 357 -22.66 -22.17 -24.43
C CYS A 357 -23.00 -20.69 -24.62
N LYS A 358 -24.28 -20.31 -24.55
CA LYS A 358 -24.71 -18.90 -24.61
C LYS A 358 -24.22 -18.11 -23.40
N GLU A 359 -24.32 -18.70 -22.22
CA GLU A 359 -23.78 -18.11 -20.99
C GLU A 359 -22.25 -18.00 -21.07
N ALA A 360 -21.55 -19.03 -21.56
CA ALA A 360 -20.10 -18.99 -21.78
C ALA A 360 -19.69 -17.87 -22.74
N ILE A 361 -20.41 -17.68 -23.87
CA ILE A 361 -20.20 -16.57 -24.80
C ILE A 361 -20.37 -15.22 -24.09
N THR A 362 -21.42 -15.07 -23.29
CA THR A 362 -21.69 -13.82 -22.55
C THR A 362 -20.56 -13.49 -21.58
N LYS A 363 -20.02 -14.51 -20.89
CA LYS A 363 -18.85 -14.36 -20.01
C LYS A 363 -17.58 -14.07 -20.77
N LEU A 364 -17.41 -14.62 -21.98
CA LEU A 364 -16.27 -14.30 -22.84
C LEU A 364 -16.29 -12.83 -23.28
N HIS A 365 -17.47 -12.26 -23.57
CA HIS A 365 -17.60 -10.82 -23.78
C HIS A 365 -17.29 -10.03 -22.51
N TYR A 366 -17.82 -10.45 -21.36
CA TYR A 366 -17.53 -9.80 -20.07
C TYR A 366 -16.03 -9.79 -19.76
N LEU A 367 -15.30 -10.85 -20.08
CA LEU A 367 -13.85 -10.95 -19.90
C LEU A 367 -13.09 -9.79 -20.56
N THR A 368 -13.53 -9.31 -21.72
CA THR A 368 -12.91 -8.16 -22.41
C THR A 368 -13.09 -6.84 -21.66
N THR A 369 -14.10 -6.73 -20.80
CA THR A 369 -14.38 -5.55 -19.97
C THR A 369 -13.56 -5.52 -18.68
N LEU A 370 -13.00 -6.66 -18.27
CA LEU A 370 -12.17 -6.75 -17.09
C LEU A 370 -10.80 -6.11 -17.34
N HIS A 371 -10.24 -5.52 -16.29
CA HIS A 371 -9.01 -4.74 -16.38
C HIS A 371 -7.80 -5.38 -15.74
N ASN A 372 -7.99 -6.40 -14.90
CA ASN A 372 -6.91 -7.04 -14.15
C ASN A 372 -6.88 -8.56 -14.41
N PRO A 373 -5.69 -9.18 -14.37
CA PRO A 373 -5.54 -10.59 -14.68
C PRO A 373 -6.27 -11.50 -13.68
N TYR A 374 -6.41 -11.12 -12.40
CA TYR A 374 -7.08 -11.98 -11.41
C TYR A 374 -8.55 -12.23 -11.77
N ASP A 375 -9.31 -11.18 -12.04
CA ASP A 375 -10.72 -11.31 -12.42
C ASP A 375 -10.87 -12.02 -13.77
N MET A 376 -9.94 -11.78 -14.70
CA MET A 376 -9.95 -12.46 -16.01
C MET A 376 -9.70 -13.96 -15.87
N LEU A 377 -8.79 -14.37 -14.99
CA LEU A 377 -8.54 -15.78 -14.67
C LEU A 377 -9.78 -16.42 -14.03
N ASP A 378 -10.38 -15.77 -13.04
CA ASP A 378 -11.61 -16.25 -12.39
C ASP A 378 -12.75 -16.42 -13.40
N CYS A 379 -12.90 -15.45 -14.31
CA CYS A 379 -13.87 -15.50 -15.39
C CYS A 379 -13.58 -16.67 -16.34
N THR A 380 -12.33 -16.88 -16.73
CA THR A 380 -11.91 -17.97 -17.63
C THR A 380 -12.13 -19.33 -16.99
N VAL A 381 -11.71 -19.53 -15.74
CA VAL A 381 -11.96 -20.76 -14.97
C VAL A 381 -13.45 -21.02 -14.87
N HIS A 382 -14.26 -19.99 -14.63
CA HIS A 382 -15.70 -20.12 -14.58
C HIS A 382 -16.30 -20.58 -15.93
N ILE A 383 -15.82 -20.04 -17.06
CA ILE A 383 -16.22 -20.49 -18.41
C ILE A 383 -15.89 -21.97 -18.59
N ILE A 384 -14.67 -22.39 -18.24
CA ILE A 384 -14.23 -23.78 -18.35
C ILE A 384 -15.08 -24.72 -17.48
N LYS A 385 -15.35 -24.34 -16.22
CA LYS A 385 -16.21 -25.10 -15.31
C LYS A 385 -17.65 -25.21 -15.82
N LEU A 386 -18.19 -24.11 -16.37
CA LEU A 386 -19.53 -24.08 -16.97
C LEU A 386 -19.65 -25.06 -18.14
N LEU A 387 -18.63 -25.12 -19.00
CA LEU A 387 -18.59 -26.05 -20.12
C LEU A 387 -18.36 -27.50 -19.67
N ALA A 388 -17.56 -27.74 -18.63
CA ALA A 388 -17.31 -29.07 -18.09
C ALA A 388 -18.51 -29.66 -17.31
N ALA A 389 -19.32 -28.81 -16.65
CA ALA A 389 -20.47 -29.25 -15.86
C ALA A 389 -21.68 -29.70 -16.70
N THR A 390 -21.66 -29.47 -18.01
CA THR A 390 -22.77 -29.86 -18.88
C THR A 390 -22.80 -31.36 -19.13
N LYS A 391 -23.87 -32.01 -18.66
CA LYS A 391 -24.13 -33.44 -18.85
C LYS A 391 -24.08 -33.78 -20.34
N PHE A 392 -23.24 -34.75 -20.71
CA PHE A 392 -23.37 -35.41 -22.00
C PHE A 392 -24.78 -36.02 -22.11
N GLU A 393 -25.45 -35.81 -23.25
CA GLU A 393 -26.70 -36.52 -23.57
C GLU A 393 -26.47 -38.03 -23.77
N GLN A 394 -25.21 -38.48 -23.78
CA GLN A 394 -24.86 -39.89 -23.82
C GLN A 394 -25.03 -40.52 -22.43
N LYS A 395 -25.86 -41.56 -22.38
CA LYS A 395 -26.38 -42.26 -21.19
C LYS A 395 -25.33 -42.97 -20.30
N HIS A 396 -24.05 -42.65 -20.41
CA HIS A 396 -23.00 -43.23 -19.58
C HIS A 396 -22.22 -42.13 -18.88
N CYS A 397 -22.08 -42.28 -17.56
CA CYS A 397 -21.34 -41.39 -16.69
C CYS A 397 -19.83 -41.55 -16.98
N THR A 398 -19.35 -40.87 -18.01
CA THR A 398 -17.92 -40.67 -18.25
C THR A 398 -17.57 -39.24 -17.83
N SER A 399 -16.58 -39.11 -16.95
CA SER A 399 -15.98 -37.82 -16.61
C SER A 399 -15.56 -37.08 -17.88
N VAL A 400 -15.97 -35.82 -18.05
CA VAL A 400 -15.62 -34.99 -19.21
C VAL A 400 -14.10 -34.78 -19.25
N GLY A 401 -13.46 -35.24 -20.33
CA GLY A 401 -12.03 -35.09 -20.54
C GLY A 401 -11.69 -33.81 -21.33
N ALA A 402 -10.39 -33.54 -21.50
CA ALA A 402 -9.92 -32.43 -22.34
C ALA A 402 -10.35 -32.58 -23.80
N ASP A 403 -10.40 -33.82 -24.31
CA ASP A 403 -10.83 -34.16 -25.68
C ASP A 403 -12.29 -33.81 -25.95
N ASP A 404 -13.14 -33.81 -24.91
CA ASP A 404 -14.55 -33.41 -25.01
C ASP A 404 -14.73 -31.89 -24.84
N LEU A 405 -13.87 -31.27 -24.03
CA LEU A 405 -13.99 -29.87 -23.63
C LEU A 405 -13.42 -28.92 -24.68
N LEU A 406 -12.30 -29.29 -25.31
CA LEU A 406 -11.63 -28.44 -26.29
C LEU A 406 -12.53 -28.12 -27.51
N PRO A 407 -13.24 -29.08 -28.14
CA PRO A 407 -14.16 -28.78 -29.24
C PRO A 407 -15.30 -27.82 -28.84
N ARG A 408 -15.84 -27.96 -27.62
CA ARG A 408 -16.87 -27.05 -27.10
C ARG A 408 -16.34 -25.64 -26.93
N LEU A 409 -15.12 -25.52 -26.41
CA LEU A 409 -14.47 -24.23 -26.27
C LEU A 409 -14.18 -23.58 -27.63
N CYS A 410 -13.70 -24.35 -28.61
CA CYS A 410 -13.56 -23.87 -29.99
C CYS A 410 -14.88 -23.35 -30.56
N GLN A 411 -15.98 -24.08 -30.34
CA GLN A 411 -17.32 -23.64 -30.76
C GLN A 411 -17.74 -22.33 -30.08
N VAL A 412 -17.51 -22.19 -28.77
CA VAL A 412 -17.80 -20.96 -28.03
C VAL A 412 -16.97 -19.78 -28.57
N VAL A 413 -15.68 -19.99 -28.85
CA VAL A 413 -14.81 -18.95 -29.43
C VAL A 413 -15.32 -18.52 -30.80
N VAL A 414 -15.64 -19.45 -31.70
CA VAL A 414 -16.20 -19.15 -33.03
C VAL A 414 -17.54 -18.39 -32.90
N SER A 415 -18.44 -18.89 -32.05
CA SER A 415 -19.78 -18.32 -31.87
C SER A 415 -19.77 -16.95 -31.18
N SER A 416 -18.73 -16.64 -30.40
CA SER A 416 -18.59 -15.35 -29.73
C SER A 416 -18.29 -14.19 -30.68
N SER A 417 -17.80 -14.46 -31.88
CA SER A 417 -17.37 -13.42 -32.83
C SER A 417 -16.33 -12.45 -32.27
N LEU A 418 -15.47 -12.92 -31.36
CA LEU A 418 -14.43 -12.11 -30.69
C LEU A 418 -13.02 -12.53 -31.14
N PRO A 419 -12.49 -12.01 -32.26
CA PRO A 419 -11.13 -12.33 -32.69
C PRO A 419 -10.07 -11.75 -31.73
N SER A 420 -10.38 -10.65 -31.03
CA SER A 420 -9.48 -10.03 -30.05
C SER A 420 -9.21 -10.89 -28.80
N ILE A 421 -9.92 -12.01 -28.64
CA ILE A 421 -9.73 -12.93 -27.49
C ILE A 421 -8.31 -13.51 -27.45
N CYS A 422 -7.62 -13.60 -28.59
CA CYS A 422 -6.21 -14.03 -28.62
C CYS A 422 -5.31 -13.09 -27.82
N ALA A 423 -5.54 -11.78 -27.92
CA ALA A 423 -4.77 -10.79 -27.17
C ALA A 423 -5.07 -10.84 -25.67
N GLU A 424 -6.34 -11.05 -25.29
CA GLU A 424 -6.74 -11.21 -23.89
C GLU A 424 -6.14 -12.48 -23.26
N ALA A 425 -6.07 -13.58 -24.02
CA ALA A 425 -5.44 -14.82 -23.58
C ALA A 425 -3.92 -14.66 -23.38
N THR A 426 -3.23 -14.03 -24.33
CA THR A 426 -1.79 -13.71 -24.20
C THR A 426 -1.51 -12.75 -23.05
N PHE A 427 -2.39 -11.77 -22.81
CA PHE A 427 -2.29 -10.88 -21.65
C PHE A 427 -2.39 -11.67 -20.34
N MET A 428 -3.39 -12.55 -20.20
CA MET A 428 -3.54 -13.39 -19.01
C MET A 428 -2.33 -14.30 -18.78
N GLU A 429 -1.82 -14.97 -19.82
CA GLU A 429 -0.63 -15.82 -19.72
C GLU A 429 0.59 -15.02 -19.25
N THR A 430 0.81 -13.85 -19.84
CA THR A 430 2.01 -13.04 -19.58
C THR A 430 2.03 -12.48 -18.16
N PHE A 431 0.89 -12.04 -17.64
CA PHE A 431 0.75 -11.38 -16.34
C PHE A 431 0.10 -12.27 -15.27
N MET A 432 0.03 -13.57 -15.51
CA MET A 432 -0.45 -14.53 -14.52
C MET A 432 0.48 -14.54 -13.29
N PRO A 433 -0.05 -14.39 -12.07
CA PRO A 433 0.75 -14.55 -10.86
C PRO A 433 1.29 -15.99 -10.77
N ALA A 434 2.55 -16.16 -10.41
CA ALA A 434 3.18 -17.48 -10.32
C ALA A 434 2.43 -18.46 -9.39
N ALA A 435 1.80 -17.95 -8.33
CA ALA A 435 1.00 -18.75 -7.41
C ALA A 435 -0.29 -19.31 -8.04
N ARG A 436 -0.81 -18.66 -9.08
CA ARG A 436 -2.01 -19.09 -9.83
C ARG A 436 -1.66 -19.94 -11.06
N ALA A 437 -0.42 -19.85 -11.54
CA ALA A 437 0.04 -20.61 -12.71
C ALA A 437 -0.05 -22.13 -12.52
N LEU A 438 0.13 -22.61 -11.30
CA LEU A 438 -0.01 -24.03 -10.95
C LEU A 438 -1.43 -24.28 -10.42
N GLY A 439 -2.31 -24.81 -11.26
CA GLY A 439 -3.67 -25.16 -10.85
C GLY A 439 -4.71 -24.98 -11.95
N GLU A 440 -5.93 -24.68 -11.54
CA GLU A 440 -7.06 -24.52 -12.46
C GLU A 440 -6.93 -23.28 -13.36
N ASP A 441 -6.32 -22.19 -12.88
CA ASP A 441 -6.15 -20.96 -13.65
C ASP A 441 -5.21 -21.17 -14.84
N GLY A 442 -4.03 -21.75 -14.59
CA GLY A 442 -3.07 -22.10 -15.63
C GLY A 442 -3.64 -23.11 -16.63
N TYR A 443 -4.38 -24.11 -16.16
CA TYR A 443 -5.09 -25.05 -17.04
C TYR A 443 -6.12 -24.34 -17.92
N ALA A 444 -6.94 -23.45 -17.34
CA ALA A 444 -8.00 -22.76 -18.07
C ALA A 444 -7.45 -21.83 -19.17
N VAL A 445 -6.37 -21.09 -18.88
CA VAL A 445 -5.69 -20.25 -19.89
C VAL A 445 -5.04 -21.11 -20.98
N THR A 446 -4.36 -22.19 -20.61
CA THR A 446 -3.75 -23.12 -21.58
C THR A 446 -4.80 -23.73 -22.50
N MET A 447 -5.97 -24.11 -21.97
CA MET A 447 -7.09 -24.63 -22.75
C MET A 447 -7.65 -23.59 -23.73
N LEU A 448 -7.82 -22.34 -23.28
CA LEU A 448 -8.25 -21.24 -24.14
C LEU A 448 -7.25 -20.97 -25.27
N GLN A 449 -5.96 -20.93 -24.95
CA GLN A 449 -4.90 -20.74 -25.95
C GLN A 449 -4.82 -21.91 -26.94
N SER A 450 -4.99 -23.14 -26.46
CA SER A 450 -5.05 -24.33 -27.31
C SER A 450 -6.23 -24.26 -28.28
N ALA A 451 -7.40 -23.79 -27.83
CA ALA A 451 -8.56 -23.58 -28.68
C ALA A 451 -8.28 -22.52 -29.77
N ILE A 452 -7.69 -21.38 -29.39
CA ILE A 452 -7.33 -20.31 -30.31
C ILE A 452 -6.29 -20.79 -31.33
N ALA A 453 -5.23 -21.47 -30.89
CA ALA A 453 -4.18 -21.99 -31.75
C ALA A 453 -4.72 -23.07 -32.70
N HIS A 454 -5.62 -23.94 -32.23
CA HIS A 454 -6.27 -24.93 -33.08
C HIS A 454 -7.10 -24.26 -34.17
N LEU A 455 -7.90 -23.25 -33.82
CA LEU A 455 -8.69 -22.49 -34.79
C LEU A 455 -7.82 -21.73 -35.79
N ALA A 456 -6.73 -21.09 -35.35
CA ALA A 456 -5.84 -20.33 -36.24
C ALA A 456 -5.03 -21.22 -37.19
N ASN A 457 -4.56 -22.37 -36.72
CA ASN A 457 -3.67 -23.26 -37.47
C ASN A 457 -4.38 -24.37 -38.25
N THR A 458 -5.70 -24.55 -38.10
CA THR A 458 -6.43 -25.50 -38.95
C THR A 458 -6.51 -24.95 -40.36
N THR A 459 -5.49 -25.29 -41.16
CA THR A 459 -5.49 -25.16 -42.62
C THR A 459 -6.50 -26.15 -43.18
N VAL A 460 -7.43 -25.65 -44.02
CA VAL A 460 -8.23 -26.50 -44.92
C VAL A 460 -7.31 -27.14 -45.96
#